data_AF-A0A1G5THM1-F1
#
_entry.id   AF-A0A1G5THM1-F1
#
_cell.length_a   1.000
_cell.length_b   1.000
_cell.length_c   1.000
_cell.angle_alpha   90.00
_cell.angle_beta   90.00
_cell.angle_gamma   90.00
#
_symmetry.space_group_name_H-M   'P 1'
#
loop_
_entity.id
_entity.type
_entity.pdbx_description
1 polymer ?
#
loop_
_entity_poly.entity_id
_entity_poly.type
_entity_poly.pdbx_seq_one_letter_code
_entity_poly.pdbx_strand_id
1 'polypeptide(L)'
;MLGLAWKTLGWFLAGVAVALGFLLVPLQVAAERKKLDRTVADIAQARRDIRALETEFETRANLAQLDQWNNDTLRLVAPGAGQFVADEAALAAIDVRQPGTAGIQTASFVPSPPVSESLAAAAPAQAETVAPKPVAAPAAAPAKPAPVVAVAAVKQPAVKRAKAQAVAMLDRKLLSDSTVGDLLSSARAESRSAR
;
A
#
# COMPACT_ATOMS: atom_id res chain seq x y z
N MET A 1 -2.39 16.53 -75.46
CA MET A 1 -3.29 15.69 -74.64
C MET A 1 -2.67 15.30 -73.28
N LEU A 2 -1.38 14.93 -73.18
CA LEU A 2 -0.76 14.56 -71.90
C LEU A 2 -0.76 15.66 -70.80
N GLY A 3 -0.50 16.92 -71.15
CA GLY A 3 -0.38 18.00 -70.15
C GLY A 3 -1.68 18.36 -69.41
N LEU A 4 -2.86 18.08 -69.99
CA LEU A 4 -4.13 18.28 -69.30
C LEU A 4 -4.38 17.16 -68.27
N ALA A 5 -3.99 15.93 -68.57
CA ALA A 5 -4.17 14.78 -67.69
C ALA A 5 -3.36 14.90 -66.37
N TRP A 6 -2.13 15.40 -66.45
CA TRP A 6 -1.32 15.67 -65.25
C TRP A 6 -1.94 16.76 -64.36
N LYS A 7 -2.59 17.76 -64.96
CA LYS A 7 -3.25 18.85 -64.23
C LYS A 7 -4.53 18.37 -63.53
N THR A 8 -5.33 17.54 -64.19
CA THR A 8 -6.54 16.95 -63.58
C THR A 8 -6.18 15.93 -62.49
N LEU A 9 -5.10 15.17 -62.67
CA LEU A 9 -4.62 14.24 -61.64
C LEU A 9 -4.17 14.98 -60.37
N GLY A 10 -3.49 16.12 -60.50
CA GLY A 10 -3.10 16.96 -59.36
C GLY A 10 -4.30 17.49 -58.57
N TRP A 11 -5.33 17.98 -59.25
CA TRP A 11 -6.57 18.44 -58.60
C TRP A 11 -7.35 17.30 -57.91
N PHE A 12 -7.37 16.12 -58.54
CA PHE A 12 -7.96 14.93 -57.91
C PHE A 12 -7.22 14.54 -56.63
N LEU A 13 -5.88 14.50 -56.67
CA LEU A 13 -5.05 14.18 -55.50
C LEU A 13 -5.25 15.18 -54.35
N ALA A 14 -5.38 16.47 -54.68
CA ALA A 14 -5.68 17.52 -53.70
C ALA A 14 -7.05 17.28 -53.03
N GLY A 15 -8.08 16.94 -53.81
CA GLY A 15 -9.40 16.59 -53.28
C GLY A 15 -9.36 15.37 -52.35
N VAL A 16 -8.65 14.32 -52.74
CA VAL A 16 -8.47 13.11 -51.93
C VAL A 16 -7.73 13.44 -50.62
N ALA A 17 -6.68 14.26 -50.67
CA ALA A 17 -5.94 14.66 -49.47
C ALA A 17 -6.82 15.43 -48.47
N VAL A 18 -7.67 16.34 -48.95
CA VAL A 18 -8.64 17.06 -48.11
C VAL A 18 -9.67 16.12 -47.51
N ALA A 19 -10.22 15.19 -48.31
CA ALA A 19 -11.17 14.20 -47.83
C ALA A 19 -10.56 13.30 -46.73
N LEU A 20 -9.31 12.86 -46.92
CA LEU A 20 -8.59 12.07 -45.93
C LEU A 20 -8.29 12.88 -44.66
N GLY A 21 -7.94 14.17 -44.81
CA GLY A 21 -7.83 15.13 -43.72
C GLY A 21 -9.10 15.20 -42.87
N PHE A 22 -10.25 15.24 -43.51
CA PHE A 22 -11.54 15.29 -42.83
C PHE A 22 -11.88 13.98 -42.10
N LEU A 23 -11.42 12.83 -42.60
CA LEU A 23 -11.59 11.53 -41.95
C LEU A 23 -10.74 11.38 -40.68
N LEU A 24 -9.66 12.13 -40.51
CA LEU A 24 -8.84 12.11 -39.28
C LEU A 24 -9.58 12.69 -38.07
N VAL A 25 -10.45 13.68 -38.28
CA VAL A 25 -11.18 14.36 -37.19
C VAL A 25 -12.09 13.39 -36.40
N PRO A 26 -13.01 12.62 -37.01
CA PRO A 26 -13.83 11.67 -36.27
C PRO A 26 -13.00 10.54 -35.64
N LEU A 27 -11.86 10.17 -36.25
CA LEU A 27 -10.96 9.16 -35.67
C LEU A 27 -10.31 9.67 -34.37
N GLN A 28 -9.92 10.95 -34.33
CA GLN A 28 -9.42 11.58 -33.11
C GLN A 28 -10.51 11.65 -32.03
N VAL A 29 -11.74 12.02 -32.40
CA VAL A 29 -12.87 12.02 -31.46
C VAL A 29 -13.11 10.64 -30.87
N ALA A 30 -13.03 9.58 -31.69
CA ALA A 30 -13.15 8.20 -31.20
C ALA A 30 -12.01 7.82 -30.25
N ALA A 31 -10.78 8.23 -30.55
CA ALA A 31 -9.62 8.01 -29.69
C ALA A 31 -9.77 8.75 -28.34
N GLU A 32 -10.25 9.99 -28.34
CA GLU A 32 -10.50 10.77 -27.13
C GLU A 32 -11.64 10.18 -26.30
N ARG A 33 -12.73 9.72 -26.93
CA ARG A 33 -13.81 9.02 -26.21
C ARG A 33 -13.29 7.79 -25.48
N LYS A 34 -12.46 6.97 -26.14
CA LYS A 34 -11.86 5.79 -25.53
C LYS A 34 -10.94 6.14 -24.34
N LYS A 35 -10.24 7.28 -24.42
CA LYS A 35 -9.41 7.79 -23.33
C LYS A 35 -10.26 8.27 -22.15
N LEU A 36 -11.39 8.92 -22.41
CA LEU A 36 -12.37 9.30 -21.39
C LEU A 36 -12.95 8.07 -20.70
N ASP A 37 -13.40 7.07 -21.46
CA ASP A 37 -13.95 5.82 -20.90
C ASP A 37 -12.95 5.11 -19.99
N ARG A 38 -11.67 5.08 -20.40
CA ARG A 38 -10.59 4.54 -19.55
C ARG A 38 -10.44 5.33 -18.26
N THR A 39 -10.44 6.66 -18.33
CA THR A 39 -10.31 7.51 -17.14
C THR A 39 -11.50 7.34 -16.19
N VAL A 40 -12.71 7.18 -16.74
CA VAL A 40 -13.91 6.88 -15.95
C VAL A 40 -13.80 5.53 -15.24
N ALA A 41 -13.28 4.51 -15.92
CA ALA A 41 -13.03 3.20 -15.32
C ALA A 41 -11.97 3.29 -14.19
N ASP A 42 -10.89 4.04 -14.41
CA ASP A 42 -9.84 4.28 -13.40
C ASP A 42 -10.40 5.01 -12.17
N ILE A 43 -11.26 6.02 -12.37
CA ILE A 43 -11.95 6.72 -11.28
C ILE A 43 -12.85 5.76 -10.50
N ALA A 44 -13.61 4.89 -11.19
CA ALA A 44 -14.48 3.93 -10.54
C ALA A 44 -13.70 2.88 -9.74
N GLN A 45 -12.50 2.49 -10.20
CA GLN A 45 -11.58 1.65 -9.44
C GLN A 45 -11.04 2.39 -8.22
N ALA A 46 -10.50 3.59 -8.39
CA ALA A 46 -9.96 4.39 -7.29
C ALA A 46 -10.99 4.65 -6.19
N ARG A 47 -12.26 4.89 -6.55
CA ARG A 47 -13.35 5.03 -5.56
C ARG A 47 -13.64 3.75 -4.77
N ARG A 48 -13.46 2.57 -5.37
CA ARG A 48 -13.58 1.29 -4.66
C ARG A 48 -12.41 1.10 -3.70
N ASP A 49 -11.20 1.42 -4.15
CA ASP A 49 -9.99 1.32 -3.35
C ASP A 49 -10.05 2.27 -2.14
N ILE A 50 -10.50 3.52 -2.34
CA ILE A 50 -10.70 4.49 -1.24
C ILE A 50 -11.66 3.92 -0.19
N ARG A 51 -12.81 3.38 -0.59
CA ARG A 51 -13.76 2.78 0.36
C ARG A 51 -13.16 1.59 1.12
N ALA A 52 -12.39 0.74 0.44
CA ALA A 52 -11.70 -0.36 1.11
C ALA A 52 -10.69 0.17 2.15
N LEU A 53 -9.89 1.16 1.77
CA LEU A 53 -8.92 1.79 2.67
C LEU A 53 -9.61 2.47 3.86
N GLU A 54 -10.71 3.18 3.64
CA GLU A 54 -11.51 3.80 4.70
C GLU A 54 -11.99 2.76 5.71
N THR A 55 -12.46 1.59 5.25
CA THR A 55 -12.87 0.50 6.16
C THR A 55 -11.70 -0.11 6.93
N GLU A 56 -10.53 -0.24 6.32
CA GLU A 56 -9.32 -0.68 7.03
C GLU A 56 -8.86 0.35 8.08
N PHE A 57 -8.96 1.64 7.76
CA PHE A 57 -8.62 2.70 8.70
C PHE A 57 -9.62 2.78 9.86
N GLU A 58 -10.93 2.69 9.59
CA GLU A 58 -11.96 2.70 10.62
C GLU A 58 -11.78 1.52 11.59
N THR A 59 -11.51 0.32 11.06
CA THR A 59 -11.26 -0.85 11.90
C THR A 59 -9.98 -0.72 12.74
N ARG A 60 -8.88 -0.21 12.17
CA ARG A 60 -7.63 0.02 12.94
C ARG A 60 -7.75 1.16 13.95
N ALA A 61 -8.46 2.23 13.60
CA ALA A 61 -8.69 3.36 14.50
C ALA A 61 -9.62 2.98 15.66
N ASN A 62 -10.65 2.16 15.40
CA ASN A 62 -11.53 1.64 16.44
C ASN A 62 -10.76 0.82 17.49
N LEU A 63 -9.81 -0.03 17.08
CA LEU A 63 -8.96 -0.76 18.03
C LEU A 63 -8.09 0.17 18.89
N ALA A 64 -7.46 1.18 18.30
CA ALA A 64 -6.66 2.15 19.04
C ALA A 64 -7.53 2.98 20.03
N GLN A 65 -8.74 3.34 19.62
CA GLN A 65 -9.70 4.03 20.48
C GLN A 65 -10.21 3.13 21.62
N LEU A 66 -10.50 1.86 21.36
CA LEU A 66 -10.89 0.90 22.37
C LEU A 66 -9.77 0.68 23.39
N ASP A 67 -8.52 0.60 22.96
CA ASP A 67 -7.36 0.50 23.85
C ASP A 67 -7.21 1.76 24.71
N GLN A 68 -7.36 2.94 24.11
CA GLN A 68 -7.37 4.20 24.86
C GLN A 68 -8.52 4.24 25.89
N TRP A 69 -9.74 3.86 25.52
CA TRP A 69 -10.87 3.80 26.45
C TRP A 69 -10.70 2.74 27.53
N ASN A 70 -10.08 1.61 27.19
CA ASN A 70 -9.72 0.55 28.13
C ASN A 70 -8.75 1.08 29.19
N ASN A 71 -7.72 1.81 28.78
CA ASN A 71 -6.75 2.40 29.70
C ASN A 71 -7.30 3.58 30.51
N ASP A 72 -8.03 4.50 29.87
CA ASP A 72 -8.43 5.78 30.47
C ASP A 72 -9.68 5.67 31.37
N THR A 73 -10.69 4.89 30.96
CA THR A 73 -12.01 4.88 31.62
C THR A 73 -12.43 3.50 32.10
N LEU A 74 -12.35 2.48 31.24
CA LEU A 74 -12.93 1.16 31.53
C LEU A 74 -12.02 0.31 32.43
N ARG A 75 -10.71 0.59 32.45
CA ARG A 75 -9.67 -0.06 33.26
C ARG A 75 -9.73 -1.58 33.18
N LEU A 76 -9.98 -2.09 31.97
CA LEU A 76 -10.08 -3.53 31.68
C LEU A 76 -8.71 -4.14 31.31
N VAL A 77 -7.62 -3.52 31.76
CA VAL A 77 -6.25 -4.00 31.55
C VAL A 77 -6.02 -5.23 32.42
N ALA A 78 -5.42 -6.27 31.85
CA ALA A 78 -5.06 -7.47 32.60
C ALA A 78 -4.08 -7.10 33.74
N PRO A 79 -4.27 -7.62 34.97
CA PRO A 79 -3.36 -7.32 36.07
C PRO A 79 -1.92 -7.73 35.73
N GLY A 80 -0.95 -6.89 36.08
CA GLY A 80 0.48 -7.21 35.91
C GLY A 80 0.95 -8.24 36.93
N ALA A 81 2.08 -8.90 36.67
CA ALA A 81 2.63 -9.97 37.53
C ALA A 81 2.80 -9.56 39.00
N GLY A 82 3.14 -8.29 39.28
CA GLY A 82 3.28 -7.76 40.64
C GLY A 82 1.97 -7.49 41.39
N GLN A 83 0.81 -7.62 40.72
CA GLN A 83 -0.51 -7.55 41.37
C GLN A 83 -1.01 -8.93 41.82
N PHE A 84 -0.32 -10.00 41.42
CA PHE A 84 -0.59 -11.35 41.90
C PHE A 84 0.33 -11.66 43.07
N VAL A 85 -0.18 -12.47 43.99
CA VAL A 85 0.62 -12.99 45.09
C VAL A 85 1.63 -14.00 44.53
N ALA A 86 2.91 -13.84 44.87
CA ALA A 86 3.99 -14.63 44.30
C ALA A 86 4.06 -16.08 44.83
N ASP A 87 3.62 -16.31 46.07
CA ASP A 87 3.62 -17.64 46.71
C ASP A 87 2.49 -17.82 47.74
N GLU A 88 2.29 -19.07 48.17
CA GLU A 88 1.24 -19.45 49.13
C GLU A 88 1.45 -18.87 50.54
N ALA A 89 2.70 -18.60 50.94
CA ALA A 89 3.02 -18.05 52.25
C ALA A 89 2.68 -16.55 52.34
N ALA A 90 2.94 -15.82 51.25
CA ALA A 90 2.52 -14.45 51.05
C ALA A 90 0.99 -14.34 50.99
N LEU A 91 0.30 -15.37 50.48
CA LEU A 91 -1.17 -15.42 50.50
C LEU A 91 -1.69 -15.64 51.92
N ALA A 92 -1.07 -16.54 52.69
CA ALA A 92 -1.43 -16.82 54.07
C ALA A 92 -1.18 -15.64 55.03
N ALA A 93 -0.27 -14.72 54.66
CA ALA A 93 0.01 -13.50 55.41
C ALA A 93 -1.04 -12.39 55.18
N ILE A 94 -1.92 -12.52 54.18
CA ILE A 94 -2.97 -11.55 53.89
C ILE A 94 -4.15 -11.79 54.83
N ASP A 95 -4.36 -10.88 55.79
CA ASP A 95 -5.52 -10.90 56.69
C ASP A 95 -6.71 -10.14 56.09
N VAL A 96 -7.75 -10.88 55.69
CA VAL A 96 -8.98 -10.35 55.06
C VAL A 96 -9.93 -9.70 56.08
N ARG A 97 -9.63 -9.76 57.39
CA ARG A 97 -10.49 -9.25 58.47
C ARG A 97 -10.05 -7.89 59.03
N GLN A 98 -8.98 -7.28 58.51
CA GLN A 98 -8.52 -5.95 58.91
C GLN A 98 -9.64 -4.91 58.63
N PRO A 99 -10.05 -4.05 59.59
CA PRO A 99 -11.09 -3.05 59.35
C PRO A 99 -10.69 -2.13 58.19
N GLY A 100 -11.49 -2.16 57.12
CA GLY A 100 -11.17 -1.58 55.80
C GLY A 100 -11.11 -2.59 54.65
N THR A 101 -11.08 -3.91 54.96
CA THR A 101 -10.96 -5.01 53.97
C THR A 101 -12.12 -6.02 54.00
N ALA A 102 -13.08 -5.87 54.91
CA ALA A 102 -14.16 -6.84 55.15
C ALA A 102 -15.46 -6.61 54.34
N GLY A 103 -15.34 -6.07 53.12
CA GLY A 103 -16.38 -6.15 52.10
C GLY A 103 -15.85 -7.01 50.95
N ILE A 104 -16.71 -7.60 50.12
CA ILE A 104 -16.27 -8.18 48.85
C ILE A 104 -15.56 -7.06 48.09
N GLN A 105 -14.22 -7.06 48.11
CA GLN A 105 -13.40 -6.09 47.40
C GLN A 105 -13.32 -6.59 45.96
N THR A 106 -14.21 -6.11 45.10
CA THR A 106 -13.95 -6.15 43.66
C THR A 106 -12.62 -5.45 43.44
N ALA A 107 -11.65 -6.16 42.85
CA ALA A 107 -10.31 -5.63 42.57
C ALA A 107 -10.45 -4.25 41.90
N SER A 108 -10.18 -3.19 42.65
CA SER A 108 -10.19 -1.83 42.14
C SER A 108 -8.74 -1.39 41.99
N PHE A 109 -8.35 -1.15 40.75
CA PHE A 109 -7.01 -0.74 40.40
C PHE A 109 -6.79 0.73 40.81
N VAL A 110 -5.66 1.04 41.44
CA VAL A 110 -5.15 2.41 41.63
C VAL A 110 -4.09 2.63 40.56
N PRO A 111 -4.15 3.70 39.74
CA PRO A 111 -3.23 3.85 38.62
C PRO A 111 -1.84 4.14 39.18
N SER A 112 -0.93 3.19 38.99
CA SER A 112 0.51 3.48 39.08
C SER A 112 0.89 4.34 37.87
N PRO A 113 1.74 5.39 38.03
CA PRO A 113 2.22 6.18 36.89
C PRO A 113 2.90 5.27 35.85
N PRO A 114 2.90 5.64 34.56
CA PRO A 114 3.41 4.79 33.50
C PRO A 114 4.91 4.54 33.72
N VAL A 115 5.24 3.37 34.26
CA VAL A 115 6.59 2.85 34.15
C VAL A 115 6.71 2.40 32.70
N SER A 116 7.56 3.10 31.94
CA SER A 116 8.02 2.63 30.64
C SER A 116 8.89 1.40 30.86
N GLU A 117 8.29 0.27 31.21
CA GLU A 117 8.97 -1.01 31.13
C GLU A 117 9.03 -1.37 29.66
N SER A 118 10.20 -1.13 29.07
CA SER A 118 10.60 -1.77 27.84
C SER A 118 10.46 -3.27 28.05
N LEU A 119 9.34 -3.82 27.57
CA LEU A 119 9.24 -5.24 27.27
C LEU A 119 10.32 -5.50 26.22
N ALA A 120 11.45 -6.01 26.70
CA ALA A 120 12.39 -6.72 25.87
C ALA A 120 11.60 -7.88 25.25
N ALA A 121 11.15 -7.66 24.02
CA ALA A 121 10.67 -8.73 23.16
C ALA A 121 11.75 -9.81 23.16
N ALA A 122 11.41 -11.01 23.63
CA ALA A 122 12.24 -12.18 23.44
C ALA A 122 12.36 -12.43 21.93
N ALA A 123 13.39 -11.86 21.33
CA ALA A 123 13.73 -12.05 19.93
C ALA A 123 14.31 -13.46 19.76
N PRO A 124 13.83 -14.27 18.79
CA PRO A 124 14.57 -15.45 18.37
C PRO A 124 15.92 -15.01 17.78
N ALA A 125 16.97 -15.77 18.11
CA ALA A 125 18.37 -15.50 17.83
C ALA A 125 18.62 -14.89 16.43
N GLN A 126 19.22 -13.70 16.42
CA GLN A 126 19.68 -13.04 15.20
C GLN A 126 21.03 -13.64 14.78
N ALA A 127 21.08 -14.20 13.58
CA ALA A 127 22.32 -14.36 12.84
C ALA A 127 22.82 -12.98 12.37
N GLU A 128 24.12 -12.77 12.50
CA GLU A 128 24.82 -11.52 12.22
C GLU A 128 24.60 -11.01 10.79
N THR A 129 24.26 -9.73 10.67
CA THR A 129 24.66 -8.92 9.52
C THR A 129 25.11 -7.54 9.99
N VAL A 130 26.36 -7.24 9.68
CA VAL A 130 27.12 -6.04 10.02
C VAL A 130 26.53 -4.80 9.32
N ALA A 131 26.27 -3.74 10.08
CA ALA A 131 25.98 -2.40 9.55
C ALA A 131 27.17 -1.45 9.83
N PRO A 132 27.62 -0.61 8.88
CA PRO A 132 28.70 0.34 9.10
C PRO A 132 28.22 1.64 9.80
N LYS A 133 29.15 2.21 10.58
CA LYS A 133 29.05 3.40 11.44
C LYS A 133 28.55 4.69 10.73
N PRO A 134 27.78 5.55 11.43
CA PRO A 134 27.60 6.95 11.04
C PRO A 134 28.78 7.80 11.55
N VAL A 135 29.35 8.64 10.69
CA VAL A 135 30.32 9.68 11.06
C VAL A 135 29.58 11.01 11.23
N ALA A 136 29.95 11.71 12.30
CA ALA A 136 29.38 12.95 12.81
C ALA A 136 29.48 14.16 11.86
N ALA A 137 28.52 15.07 11.97
CA ALA A 137 28.54 16.39 11.37
C ALA A 137 28.84 17.47 12.44
N PRO A 138 29.65 18.50 12.15
CA PRO A 138 29.69 19.73 12.94
C PRO A 138 28.92 20.88 12.27
N ALA A 139 28.33 21.71 13.12
CA ALA A 139 27.53 22.89 12.80
C ALA A 139 28.36 24.13 12.45
N ALA A 140 27.82 25.02 11.59
CA ALA A 140 28.12 26.46 11.57
C ALA A 140 27.06 27.24 10.75
N ALA A 141 26.69 28.43 11.22
CA ALA A 141 25.87 29.45 10.53
C ALA A 141 26.73 30.74 10.31
N PRO A 142 26.23 31.82 9.67
CA PRO A 142 25.74 31.98 8.29
C PRO A 142 26.49 33.09 7.50
N ALA A 143 26.50 33.08 6.16
CA ALA A 143 26.93 34.22 5.32
C ALA A 143 26.21 34.29 3.95
N LYS A 144 26.08 35.51 3.41
CA LYS A 144 25.22 36.06 2.34
C LYS A 144 25.48 35.57 0.87
N PRO A 145 24.60 35.89 -0.12
CA PRO A 145 24.27 35.01 -1.25
C PRO A 145 24.82 35.43 -2.63
N ALA A 146 25.05 34.44 -3.51
CA ALA A 146 24.98 34.47 -4.99
C ALA A 146 25.33 33.07 -5.58
N PRO A 147 25.07 32.78 -6.87
CA PRO A 147 23.79 32.72 -7.59
C PRO A 147 23.37 31.26 -7.88
N VAL A 148 22.09 31.09 -8.22
CA VAL A 148 21.44 29.81 -8.59
C VAL A 148 22.12 29.12 -9.77
N VAL A 149 22.73 27.96 -9.51
CA VAL A 149 23.11 26.98 -10.53
C VAL A 149 21.96 25.98 -10.67
N ALA A 150 21.56 25.76 -11.92
CA ALA A 150 20.47 24.91 -12.35
C ALA A 150 20.48 23.51 -11.69
N VAL A 151 19.31 23.10 -11.20
CA VAL A 151 19.08 21.74 -10.69
C VAL A 151 19.20 20.76 -11.86
N ALA A 152 20.34 20.08 -11.94
CA ALA A 152 20.53 18.94 -12.80
C ALA A 152 19.58 17.81 -12.36
N ALA A 153 18.76 17.34 -13.30
CA ALA A 153 17.80 16.28 -13.11
C ALA A 153 18.48 14.99 -12.59
N VAL A 154 18.05 14.55 -11.41
CA VAL A 154 18.44 13.25 -10.84
C VAL A 154 17.84 12.14 -11.71
N LYS A 155 18.70 11.48 -12.49
CA LYS A 155 18.40 10.23 -13.21
C LYS A 155 18.07 9.14 -12.19
N GLN A 156 16.80 8.75 -12.08
CA GLN A 156 16.44 7.52 -11.38
C GLN A 156 17.01 6.28 -12.11
N PRO A 157 17.44 5.24 -11.37
CA PRO A 157 18.41 4.26 -11.87
C PRO A 157 17.75 3.16 -12.71
N ALA A 158 18.47 2.72 -13.74
CA ALA A 158 18.07 1.70 -14.72
C ALA A 158 17.58 0.36 -14.11
N VAL A 159 17.92 0.08 -12.85
CA VAL A 159 17.56 -1.16 -12.15
C VAL A 159 16.05 -1.32 -11.93
N LYS A 160 15.31 -0.23 -11.67
CA LYS A 160 13.84 -0.30 -11.48
C LYS A 160 13.12 -0.60 -12.79
N ARG A 161 13.62 -0.09 -13.92
CA ARG A 161 13.06 -0.33 -15.25
C ARG A 161 13.28 -1.77 -15.72
N ALA A 162 14.47 -2.33 -15.45
CA ALA A 162 14.77 -3.72 -15.78
C ALA A 162 13.86 -4.72 -15.07
N LYS A 163 13.57 -4.52 -13.78
CA LYS A 163 12.63 -5.38 -13.03
C LYS A 163 11.20 -5.30 -13.57
N ALA A 164 10.70 -4.09 -13.85
CA ALA A 164 9.37 -3.91 -14.42
C ALA A 164 9.22 -4.58 -15.81
N GLN A 165 10.26 -4.50 -16.64
CA GLN A 165 10.29 -5.13 -17.96
C GLN A 165 10.34 -6.67 -17.87
N ALA A 166 11.09 -7.22 -16.91
CA ALA A 166 11.12 -8.67 -16.66
C ALA A 166 9.73 -9.19 -16.22
N VAL A 167 9.05 -8.47 -15.32
CA VAL A 167 7.70 -8.84 -14.86
C VAL A 167 6.69 -8.81 -16.00
N ALA A 168 6.74 -7.78 -16.87
CA ALA A 168 5.86 -7.71 -18.05
C ALA A 168 6.10 -8.84 -19.07
N MET A 169 7.35 -9.31 -19.21
CA MET A 169 7.67 -10.46 -20.07
C MET A 169 7.13 -11.78 -19.50
N LEU A 170 7.12 -11.93 -18.17
CA LEU A 170 6.54 -13.11 -17.52
C LEU A 170 5.02 -13.12 -17.66
N ASP A 171 4.35 -11.99 -17.42
CA ASP A 171 2.89 -11.87 -17.54
C ASP A 171 2.42 -12.23 -18.96
N ARG A 172 3.14 -11.76 -19.99
CA ARG A 172 2.83 -12.10 -21.38
C ARG A 172 3.06 -13.57 -21.74
N LYS A 173 3.99 -14.26 -21.06
CA LYS A 173 4.17 -15.71 -21.22
C LYS A 173 3.07 -16.51 -20.51
N LEU A 174 2.60 -16.04 -19.35
CA LEU A 174 1.54 -16.68 -18.59
C LEU A 174 0.17 -16.49 -19.24
N LEU A 175 -0.09 -15.30 -19.80
CA LEU A 175 -1.35 -14.94 -20.48
C LEU A 175 -1.35 -15.27 -21.98
N SER A 176 -0.45 -16.12 -22.45
CA SER A 176 -0.46 -16.52 -23.87
C SER A 176 -1.67 -17.42 -24.19
N ASP A 177 -2.29 -17.20 -25.35
CA ASP A 177 -3.49 -17.95 -25.78
C ASP A 177 -3.27 -19.47 -25.80
N SER A 178 -2.03 -19.94 -25.97
CA SER A 178 -1.68 -21.36 -25.88
C SER A 178 -1.82 -21.90 -24.47
N THR A 179 -1.33 -21.19 -23.43
CA THR A 179 -1.42 -21.64 -22.04
C THR A 179 -2.87 -21.66 -21.57
N VAL A 180 -3.66 -20.65 -21.95
CA VAL A 180 -5.09 -20.58 -21.65
C VAL A 180 -5.85 -21.69 -22.37
N GLY A 181 -5.48 -21.98 -23.62
CA GLY A 181 -6.02 -23.11 -24.39
C GLY A 181 -5.72 -24.46 -23.74
N ASP A 182 -4.49 -24.68 -23.28
CA ASP A 182 -4.07 -25.92 -22.63
C ASP A 182 -4.84 -26.16 -21.32
N LEU A 183 -5.01 -25.12 -20.48
CA LEU A 183 -5.81 -25.18 -19.25
C LEU A 183 -7.29 -25.50 -19.53
N LEU A 184 -7.88 -24.89 -20.57
CA LEU A 184 -9.26 -25.18 -20.97
C LEU A 184 -9.40 -26.58 -21.59
N SER A 185 -8.34 -27.11 -22.20
CA SER A 185 -8.32 -28.45 -22.77
C SER A 185 -8.22 -29.52 -21.69
N SER A 186 -7.35 -29.32 -20.69
CA SER A 186 -7.18 -30.23 -19.56
C SER A 186 -8.43 -30.26 -18.67
N ALA A 187 -9.04 -29.11 -18.38
CA ALA A 187 -10.31 -29.04 -17.65
C ALA A 187 -11.45 -29.77 -18.38
N ARG A 188 -11.47 -29.76 -19.73
CA ARG A 188 -12.45 -30.52 -20.52
C ARG A 188 -12.14 -32.01 -20.60
N ALA A 189 -10.88 -32.41 -20.47
CA ALA A 189 -10.50 -33.82 -20.38
C ALA A 189 -10.87 -34.38 -19.02
N GLU A 190 -10.64 -33.61 -17.94
CA GLU A 190 -10.96 -33.99 -16.57
C GLU A 190 -12.48 -34.10 -16.34
N SER A 191 -13.28 -33.14 -16.83
CA SER A 191 -14.75 -33.21 -16.72
C SER A 191 -15.39 -34.36 -17.51
N ARG A 192 -14.69 -34.91 -18.51
CA ARG A 192 -15.11 -36.13 -19.23
C ARG A 192 -14.67 -37.41 -18.53
N SER A 193 -13.53 -37.39 -17.82
CA SER A 193 -13.07 -38.52 -17.03
C SER A 193 -13.81 -38.66 -15.69
N ALA A 194 -14.42 -37.57 -15.19
CA ALA A 194 -15.18 -37.53 -13.95
C ALA A 194 -16.68 -37.88 -14.13
N ARG A 195 -17.11 -38.27 -15.33
CA ARG A 195 -18.45 -38.80 -15.64
C ARG A 195 -18.36 -40.29 -15.97
#